data_AF-A0A0C3HPJ6-F1
#
_entry.id   AF-A0A0C3HPJ6-F1
#
_cell.length_a   1.000
_cell.length_b   1.000
_cell.length_c   1.000
_cell.angle_alpha   90.00
_cell.angle_beta   90.00
_cell.angle_gamma   90.00
#
_symmetry.space_group_name_H-M   'P 1'
#
loop_
_entity.id
_entity.type
_entity.pdbx_description
1 polymer ?
#
loop_
_entity_poly.entity_id
_entity_poly.type
_entity_poly.pdbx_seq_one_letter_code
_entity_poly.pdbx_strand_id
1 'polypeptide(L)'
;MANVPNTPPPTVPAVPANIGPPHMEKETAYRIKSDLSQHQITECEALFGIAVKTVKGAKATKTQINDFWHCVFDRWTSAKKPTMPRYKNRQAADSSVEVGIFKCDLPAGKGGEVQIQRLKGAPAFLKVHVGGSAKSLSWLWVDSVGQTVNQSYIDLFDGQPLQSFFKDAVIQYDRAELPRLCQWNSRLAVYITRRRIFYWTKNGYPSVVTGEDELTANFEEVILCQDLLPFYVQLAQQIENDGGNTGVMATFIVSV
;
A
#
# COMPACT_ATOMS: atom_id res chain seq x y z
N MET A 1 28.72 -91.97 -8.14
CA MET A 1 29.79 -90.96 -7.97
C MET A 1 29.83 -90.14 -9.25
N ALA A 2 29.20 -88.96 -9.25
CA ALA A 2 29.09 -88.09 -10.41
C ALA A 2 29.85 -86.79 -10.13
N ASN A 3 30.81 -86.47 -11.00
CA ASN A 3 31.63 -85.26 -10.96
C ASN A 3 30.77 -84.02 -11.21
N VAL A 4 30.86 -83.03 -10.31
CA VAL A 4 30.30 -81.69 -10.50
C VAL A 4 31.38 -80.79 -11.12
N PRO A 5 31.11 -80.02 -12.18
CA PRO A 5 32.10 -79.14 -12.81
C PRO A 5 32.29 -77.86 -11.99
N ASN A 6 33.56 -77.46 -11.81
CA ASN A 6 33.96 -76.16 -11.26
C ASN A 6 33.60 -75.03 -12.24
N THR A 7 32.71 -74.13 -11.84
CA THR A 7 32.50 -72.84 -12.51
C THR A 7 33.41 -71.76 -11.90
N PRO A 8 34.07 -70.92 -12.72
CA PRO A 8 34.87 -69.81 -12.22
C PRO A 8 33.99 -68.65 -11.68
N PRO A 9 34.49 -67.86 -10.72
CA PRO A 9 33.72 -66.78 -10.10
C PRO A 9 33.45 -65.62 -11.06
N PRO A 10 32.35 -64.88 -10.87
CA PRO A 10 31.98 -63.76 -11.73
C PRO A 10 32.95 -62.58 -11.60
N THR A 11 33.37 -62.07 -12.74
CA THR A 11 34.19 -60.85 -12.89
C THR A 11 33.41 -59.63 -12.41
N VAL A 12 33.88 -58.97 -11.36
CA VAL A 12 33.33 -57.70 -10.87
C VAL A 12 33.67 -56.59 -11.89
N PRO A 13 32.70 -55.80 -12.40
CA PRO A 13 33.00 -54.67 -13.25
C PRO A 13 33.71 -53.57 -12.45
N ALA A 14 34.82 -53.07 -12.99
CA ALA A 14 35.56 -51.95 -12.44
C ALA A 14 34.68 -50.69 -12.38
N VAL A 15 34.59 -50.10 -11.19
CA VAL A 15 33.97 -48.78 -10.97
C VAL A 15 34.87 -47.72 -11.60
N PRO A 16 34.41 -46.90 -12.55
CA PRO A 16 35.20 -45.77 -13.02
C PRO A 16 35.26 -44.71 -11.92
N ALA A 17 36.43 -44.62 -11.28
CA ALA A 17 36.81 -43.52 -10.43
C ALA A 17 37.07 -42.28 -11.30
N ASN A 18 36.04 -41.46 -11.52
CA ASN A 18 36.24 -40.07 -11.92
C ASN A 18 35.03 -39.20 -11.55
N ILE A 19 34.83 -38.99 -10.24
CA ILE A 19 34.08 -37.82 -9.77
C ILE A 19 35.10 -36.69 -9.74
N GLY A 20 35.19 -35.96 -10.85
CA GLY A 20 35.91 -34.68 -10.87
C GLY A 20 35.36 -33.77 -9.76
N PRO A 21 36.16 -32.80 -9.28
CA PRO A 21 35.72 -31.90 -8.21
C PRO A 21 34.38 -31.27 -8.59
N PRO A 22 33.43 -31.12 -7.64
CA PRO A 22 32.18 -30.45 -7.93
C PRO A 22 32.53 -29.09 -8.52
N HIS A 23 32.00 -28.84 -9.71
CA HIS A 23 32.06 -27.52 -10.34
C HIS A 23 31.52 -26.54 -9.30
N MET A 24 32.40 -25.80 -8.62
CA MET A 24 32.02 -24.60 -7.91
C MET A 24 31.55 -23.64 -9.00
N GLU A 25 30.25 -23.71 -9.34
CA GLU A 25 29.57 -22.63 -10.02
C GLU A 25 29.88 -21.38 -9.21
N LYS A 26 30.68 -20.48 -9.80
CA LYS A 26 31.01 -19.20 -9.18
C LYS A 26 29.71 -18.62 -8.66
N GLU A 27 29.67 -18.34 -7.37
CA GLU A 27 28.56 -17.67 -6.69
C GLU A 27 28.36 -16.33 -7.41
N THR A 28 27.51 -16.33 -8.43
CA THR A 28 27.36 -15.20 -9.34
C THR A 28 26.40 -14.24 -8.66
N ALA A 29 26.97 -13.42 -7.79
CA ALA A 29 26.21 -12.37 -7.13
C ALA A 29 25.82 -11.33 -8.18
N TYR A 30 24.52 -11.21 -8.49
CA TYR A 30 23.94 -10.09 -9.21
C TYR A 30 24.19 -8.77 -8.45
N ARG A 31 24.72 -7.78 -9.16
CA ARG A 31 25.07 -6.44 -8.66
C ARG A 31 24.38 -5.32 -9.45
N ILE A 32 24.01 -5.58 -10.69
CA ILE A 32 23.36 -4.61 -11.58
C ILE A 32 22.33 -5.29 -12.47
N LYS A 33 21.46 -4.49 -13.12
CA LYS A 33 20.40 -4.99 -14.02
C LYS A 33 20.95 -5.87 -15.14
N SER A 34 22.09 -5.53 -15.73
CA SER A 34 22.68 -6.28 -16.85
C SER A 34 23.21 -7.66 -16.46
N ASP A 35 23.29 -7.98 -15.16
CA ASP A 35 23.65 -9.33 -14.71
C ASP A 35 22.46 -10.30 -14.85
N LEU A 36 21.24 -9.78 -15.07
CA LEU A 36 20.01 -10.56 -15.21
C LEU A 36 19.74 -10.87 -16.69
N SER A 37 19.18 -12.05 -16.94
CA SER A 37 18.64 -12.39 -18.26
C SER A 37 17.43 -11.52 -18.59
N GLN A 38 17.12 -11.41 -19.89
CA GLN A 38 15.93 -10.66 -20.33
C GLN A 38 14.63 -11.21 -19.71
N HIS A 39 14.55 -12.53 -19.50
CA HIS A 39 13.38 -13.16 -18.89
C HIS A 39 13.22 -12.77 -17.42
N GLN A 40 14.32 -12.80 -16.65
CA GLN A 40 14.36 -12.36 -15.25
C GLN A 40 13.97 -10.88 -15.11
N ILE A 41 14.45 -10.03 -16.03
CA ILE A 41 14.09 -8.61 -16.09
C ILE A 41 12.58 -8.46 -16.30
N THR A 42 12.01 -9.16 -17.28
CA THR A 42 10.57 -9.11 -17.58
C THR A 42 9.71 -9.57 -16.40
N GLU A 43 10.09 -10.63 -15.70
CA GLU A 43 9.36 -11.08 -14.50
C GLU A 43 9.37 -10.04 -13.38
N CYS A 44 10.50 -9.36 -13.17
CA CYS A 44 10.62 -8.33 -12.14
C CYS A 44 9.87 -7.04 -12.52
N GLU A 45 9.91 -6.65 -13.79
CA GLU A 45 9.15 -5.50 -14.31
C GLU A 45 7.64 -5.76 -14.28
N ALA A 46 7.19 -7.00 -14.48
CA ALA A 46 5.79 -7.38 -14.32
C ALA A 46 5.29 -7.16 -12.88
N LEU A 47 6.12 -7.51 -11.87
CA LEU A 47 5.84 -7.25 -10.47
C LEU A 47 5.75 -5.74 -10.18
N PHE A 48 6.70 -4.94 -10.67
CA PHE A 48 6.61 -3.49 -10.56
C PHE A 48 5.35 -2.93 -11.25
N GLY A 49 4.93 -3.55 -12.35
CA GLY A 49 3.67 -3.24 -13.02
C GLY A 49 2.44 -3.44 -12.13
N ILE A 50 2.43 -4.43 -11.23
CA ILE A 50 1.37 -4.61 -10.22
C ILE A 50 1.36 -3.41 -9.27
N ALA A 51 2.52 -3.03 -8.74
CA ALA A 51 2.65 -1.87 -7.85
C ALA A 51 2.16 -0.57 -8.52
N VAL A 52 2.45 -0.36 -9.80
CA VAL A 52 1.97 0.83 -10.52
C VAL A 52 0.45 0.82 -10.73
N LYS A 53 -0.14 -0.35 -11.01
CA LYS A 53 -1.59 -0.51 -11.20
C LYS A 53 -2.41 -0.23 -9.94
N THR A 54 -1.78 -0.15 -8.76
CA THR A 54 -2.45 0.30 -7.54
C THR A 54 -2.97 1.73 -7.63
N VAL A 55 -2.38 2.55 -8.50
CA VAL A 55 -2.89 3.88 -8.84
C VAL A 55 -3.83 3.75 -10.04
N LYS A 56 -5.08 4.18 -9.87
CA LYS A 56 -6.14 4.06 -10.89
C LYS A 56 -5.69 4.66 -12.23
N GLY A 57 -5.70 3.84 -13.29
CA GLY A 57 -5.35 4.25 -14.65
C GLY A 57 -3.85 4.48 -14.90
N ALA A 58 -2.98 4.30 -13.91
CA ALA A 58 -1.55 4.50 -14.07
C ALA A 58 -0.89 3.39 -14.89
N LYS A 59 0.16 3.78 -15.63
CA LYS A 59 1.04 2.87 -16.37
C LYS A 59 2.49 3.24 -16.08
N ALA A 60 3.35 2.23 -15.98
CA ALA A 60 4.76 2.45 -15.71
C ALA A 60 5.42 3.16 -16.90
N THR A 61 6.01 4.32 -16.64
CA THR A 61 6.83 5.04 -17.62
C THR A 61 8.24 4.45 -17.69
N LYS A 62 8.97 4.71 -18.79
CA LYS A 62 10.37 4.30 -18.91
C LYS A 62 11.24 4.84 -17.77
N THR A 63 11.01 6.09 -17.36
CA THR A 63 11.72 6.72 -16.23
C THR A 63 11.46 5.97 -14.94
N GLN A 64 10.21 5.66 -14.61
CA GLN A 64 9.86 4.91 -13.40
C GLN A 64 10.46 3.50 -13.39
N ILE A 65 10.52 2.83 -14.55
CA ILE A 65 11.18 1.51 -14.68
C ILE A 65 12.69 1.64 -14.42
N ASN A 66 13.35 2.67 -14.95
CA ASN A 66 14.76 2.92 -14.70
C ASN A 66 15.01 3.21 -13.21
N ASP A 67 14.21 4.10 -12.60
CA ASP A 67 14.31 4.44 -11.18
C ASP A 67 14.09 3.21 -10.29
N PHE A 68 13.14 2.35 -10.66
CA PHE A 68 12.92 1.07 -9.99
C PHE A 68 14.18 0.19 -10.01
N TRP A 69 14.82 0.02 -11.16
CA TRP A 69 16.05 -0.78 -11.26
C TRP A 69 17.24 -0.14 -10.55
N HIS A 70 17.36 1.19 -10.56
CA HIS A 70 18.32 1.90 -9.72
C HIS A 70 18.09 1.58 -8.24
N CYS A 71 16.84 1.64 -7.77
CA CYS A 71 16.49 1.29 -6.39
C CYS A 71 16.76 -0.19 -6.06
N VAL A 72 16.54 -1.13 -7.00
CA VAL A 72 16.80 -2.56 -6.77
C VAL A 72 18.25 -2.81 -6.41
N PHE A 73 19.20 -2.14 -7.05
CA PHE A 73 20.63 -2.35 -6.81
C PHE A 73 21.31 -1.24 -5.99
N ASP A 74 20.57 -0.20 -5.58
CA ASP A 74 21.13 0.86 -4.73
C ASP A 74 21.63 0.30 -3.39
N ARG A 75 22.96 0.36 -3.21
CA ARG A 75 23.71 -0.15 -2.05
C ARG A 75 23.34 -1.58 -1.64
N TRP A 76 22.92 -2.40 -2.61
CA TRP A 76 22.49 -3.77 -2.38
C TRP A 76 23.00 -4.70 -3.48
N THR A 77 23.38 -5.91 -3.09
CA THR A 77 23.70 -7.02 -4.00
C THR A 77 23.03 -8.28 -3.51
N SER A 78 22.86 -9.25 -4.41
CA SER A 78 22.25 -10.55 -4.12
C SER A 78 23.01 -11.44 -3.15
N ALA A 79 24.24 -11.05 -2.75
CA ALA A 79 24.97 -11.73 -1.68
C ALA A 79 24.31 -11.52 -0.29
N LYS A 80 23.44 -10.51 -0.15
CA LYS A 80 22.81 -10.15 1.12
C LYS A 80 21.29 -10.32 1.05
N LYS A 81 20.71 -10.98 2.04
CA LYS A 81 19.26 -11.07 2.21
C LYS A 81 18.64 -9.66 2.31
N PRO A 82 17.60 -9.34 1.53
CA PRO A 82 16.97 -8.03 1.58
C PRO A 82 16.18 -7.82 2.88
N THR A 83 16.00 -6.56 3.26
CA THR A 83 15.25 -6.15 4.45
C THR A 83 13.85 -5.70 4.06
N MET A 84 12.83 -6.20 4.76
CA MET A 84 11.44 -5.80 4.56
C MET A 84 11.26 -4.30 4.83
N PRO A 85 10.62 -3.54 3.94
CA PRO A 85 10.33 -2.13 4.18
C PRO A 85 9.32 -1.98 5.33
N ARG A 86 9.40 -0.86 6.05
CA ARG A 86 8.44 -0.51 7.10
C ARG A 86 7.23 0.18 6.51
N TYR A 87 6.03 -0.30 6.86
CA TYR A 87 4.78 0.38 6.54
C TYR A 87 4.61 1.63 7.40
N LYS A 88 4.27 2.76 6.78
CA LYS A 88 3.95 4.01 7.49
C LYS A 88 2.44 4.14 7.60
N ASN A 89 1.92 4.04 8.82
CA ASN A 89 0.52 4.31 9.12
C ASN A 89 0.20 5.80 8.85
N ARG A 90 -1.00 6.04 8.34
CA ARG A 90 -1.57 7.39 8.18
C ARG A 90 -1.63 8.07 9.55
N GLN A 91 -1.20 9.33 9.62
CA GLN A 91 -1.33 10.15 10.82
C GLN A 91 -2.66 10.91 10.78
N ALA A 92 -3.20 11.31 11.93
CA ALA A 92 -4.45 12.07 11.97
C ALA A 92 -4.35 13.36 11.14
N ALA A 93 -3.25 14.10 11.35
CA ALA A 93 -2.91 15.32 10.63
C ALA A 93 -2.74 15.15 9.11
N ASP A 94 -2.60 13.94 8.59
CA ASP A 94 -2.54 13.71 7.13
C ASP A 94 -3.93 13.82 6.49
N SER A 95 -5.01 13.86 7.27
CA SER A 95 -6.40 13.74 6.80
C SER A 95 -7.38 14.72 7.46
N SER A 96 -6.87 15.69 8.22
CA SER A 96 -7.70 16.61 9.01
C SER A 96 -7.25 18.05 8.88
N VAL A 97 -8.22 18.96 8.71
CA VAL A 97 -8.04 20.42 8.73
C VAL A 97 -8.62 20.99 10.02
N GLU A 98 -7.98 22.00 10.58
CA GLU A 98 -8.56 22.77 11.68
C GLU A 98 -9.69 23.65 11.13
N VAL A 99 -10.84 23.62 11.79
CA VAL A 99 -12.06 24.30 11.30
C VAL A 99 -12.57 25.37 12.23
N GLY A 100 -12.07 25.40 13.47
CA GLY A 100 -12.64 26.23 14.52
C GLY A 100 -12.27 25.76 15.91
N ILE A 101 -13.06 26.19 16.89
CA ILE A 101 -12.87 25.89 18.31
C ILE A 101 -14.18 25.40 18.96
N PHE A 102 -14.09 24.74 20.11
CA PHE A 102 -15.29 24.35 20.85
C PHE A 102 -15.96 25.52 21.58
N LYS A 103 -17.28 25.66 21.43
CA LYS A 103 -18.12 26.71 22.06
C LYS A 103 -18.30 26.50 23.57
N CYS A 104 -18.21 25.26 24.01
CA CYS A 104 -18.35 24.83 25.40
C CYS A 104 -17.48 23.60 25.67
N ASP A 105 -17.35 23.24 26.95
CA ASP A 105 -16.71 21.99 27.33
C ASP A 105 -17.54 20.80 26.81
N LEU A 106 -16.90 19.88 26.10
CA LEU A 106 -17.56 18.68 25.63
C LEU A 106 -17.72 17.67 26.79
N PRO A 107 -18.72 16.78 26.73
CA PRO A 107 -18.87 15.71 27.70
C PRO A 107 -17.57 14.92 27.84
N ALA A 108 -17.20 14.62 29.08
CA ALA A 108 -16.08 13.74 29.38
C ALA A 108 -16.26 12.39 28.66
N GLY A 109 -15.17 11.87 28.08
CA GLY A 109 -15.18 10.56 27.43
C GLY A 109 -15.52 9.42 28.40
N LYS A 110 -15.53 8.18 27.90
CA LYS A 110 -15.68 6.98 28.74
C LYS A 110 -14.59 6.98 29.82
N GLY A 111 -14.95 7.32 31.06
CA GLY A 111 -14.01 7.47 32.18
C GLY A 111 -14.26 8.71 33.04
N GLY A 112 -15.04 9.70 32.57
CA GLY A 112 -15.41 10.87 33.36
C GLY A 112 -14.27 11.88 33.59
N GLU A 113 -13.06 11.58 33.13
CA GLU A 113 -11.92 12.50 33.20
C GLU A 113 -12.07 13.65 32.21
N VAL A 114 -11.76 14.86 32.69
CA VAL A 114 -11.71 16.07 31.88
C VAL A 114 -10.52 15.98 30.93
N GLN A 115 -10.79 16.03 29.63
CA GLN A 115 -9.75 16.03 28.60
C GLN A 115 -9.52 17.47 28.13
N ILE A 116 -8.30 17.98 28.28
CA ILE A 116 -7.92 19.36 27.88
C ILE A 116 -8.34 19.66 26.43
N GLN A 117 -8.28 18.63 25.58
CA GLN A 117 -8.52 18.70 24.14
C GLN A 117 -10.01 18.90 23.80
N ARG A 118 -10.86 18.81 24.82
CA ARG A 118 -12.31 18.84 24.75
C ARG A 118 -12.89 20.02 25.55
N LEU A 119 -12.04 20.90 26.06
CA LEU A 119 -12.45 22.11 26.76
C LEU A 119 -12.89 23.19 25.75
N LYS A 120 -13.71 24.12 26.23
CA LYS A 120 -14.06 25.33 25.49
C LYS A 120 -12.81 26.05 24.99
N GLY A 121 -12.83 26.46 23.73
CA GLY A 121 -11.70 27.12 23.07
C GLY A 121 -10.62 26.18 22.53
N ALA A 122 -10.68 24.87 22.83
CA ALA A 122 -9.78 23.91 22.22
C ALA A 122 -10.11 23.72 20.72
N PRO A 123 -9.10 23.41 19.89
CA PRO A 123 -9.28 23.33 18.44
C PRO A 123 -10.12 22.12 18.03
N ALA A 124 -10.97 22.33 17.03
CA ALA A 124 -11.77 21.31 16.40
C ALA A 124 -11.32 21.11 14.95
N PHE A 125 -11.42 19.87 14.47
CA PHE A 125 -10.93 19.50 13.15
C PHE A 125 -12.02 18.80 12.34
N LEU A 126 -11.99 19.01 11.03
CA LEU A 126 -12.74 18.22 10.06
C LEU A 126 -11.78 17.21 9.44
N LYS A 127 -12.11 15.92 9.62
CA LYS A 127 -11.34 14.81 9.09
C LYS A 127 -12.10 14.13 7.96
N VAL A 128 -11.42 13.89 6.85
CA VAL A 128 -11.93 13.03 5.80
C VAL A 128 -11.54 11.57 6.07
N HIS A 129 -12.52 10.68 5.91
CA HIS A 129 -12.31 9.25 6.01
C HIS A 129 -12.68 8.59 4.69
N VAL A 130 -11.65 8.06 4.03
CA VAL A 130 -11.73 7.19 2.87
C VAL A 130 -11.37 5.78 3.34
N GLY A 131 -12.32 4.85 3.27
CA GLY A 131 -12.10 3.50 3.76
C GLY A 131 -13.35 2.63 3.84
N GLY A 132 -13.17 1.43 4.39
CA GLY A 132 -14.19 0.38 4.47
C GLY A 132 -14.32 -0.44 3.19
N SER A 133 -15.05 -1.56 3.28
CA SER A 133 -15.36 -2.41 2.11
C SER A 133 -16.10 -1.67 1.00
N ALA A 134 -16.83 -0.61 1.37
CA ALA A 134 -17.60 0.22 0.46
C ALA A 134 -16.77 1.26 -0.31
N LYS A 135 -15.48 1.45 0.03
CA LYS A 135 -14.61 2.51 -0.54
C LYS A 135 -15.31 3.88 -0.56
N SER A 136 -15.94 4.23 0.56
CA SER A 136 -16.78 5.41 0.68
C SER A 136 -16.02 6.61 1.22
N LEU A 137 -16.46 7.80 0.81
CA LEU A 137 -16.08 9.08 1.39
C LEU A 137 -17.01 9.41 2.55
N SER A 138 -16.44 9.73 3.71
CA SER A 138 -17.18 10.18 4.88
C SER A 138 -16.40 11.27 5.62
N TRP A 139 -17.12 12.01 6.46
CA TRP A 139 -16.59 13.18 7.15
C TRP A 139 -16.83 13.04 8.63
N LEU A 140 -15.80 13.34 9.41
CA LEU A 140 -15.82 13.25 10.86
C LEU A 140 -15.34 14.56 11.45
N TRP A 141 -16.14 15.14 12.33
CA TRP A 141 -15.67 16.20 13.21
C TRP A 141 -14.92 15.55 14.36
N VAL A 142 -13.70 15.99 14.64
CA VAL A 142 -12.84 15.40 15.66
C VAL A 142 -12.13 16.45 16.50
N ASP A 143 -11.72 16.07 17.71
CA ASP A 143 -10.78 16.84 18.52
C ASP A 143 -9.32 16.61 18.09
N SER A 144 -8.37 17.27 18.75
CA SER A 144 -6.93 17.18 18.42
C SER A 144 -6.30 15.80 18.61
N VAL A 145 -6.97 14.88 19.33
CA VAL A 145 -6.55 13.48 19.49
C VAL A 145 -7.32 12.52 18.58
N GLY A 146 -8.21 13.06 17.73
CA GLY A 146 -8.93 12.31 16.71
C GLY A 146 -10.20 11.62 17.20
N GLN A 147 -10.71 11.95 18.39
CA GLN A 147 -12.01 11.43 18.84
C GLN A 147 -13.16 12.24 18.24
N THR A 148 -14.20 11.55 17.82
CA THR A 148 -15.37 12.17 17.17
C THR A 148 -16.12 13.12 18.12
N VAL A 149 -16.60 14.24 17.56
CA VAL A 149 -17.41 15.26 18.25
C VAL A 149 -18.62 15.63 17.38
N ASN A 150 -19.64 16.26 17.96
CA ASN A 150 -20.77 16.80 17.19
C ASN A 150 -20.42 18.20 16.67
N GLN A 151 -20.76 18.49 15.42
CA GLN A 151 -20.57 19.80 14.80
C GLN A 151 -21.25 20.93 15.58
N SER A 152 -22.37 20.66 16.25
CA SER A 152 -23.12 21.68 17.00
C SER A 152 -22.31 22.33 18.14
N TYR A 153 -21.25 21.68 18.60
CA TYR A 153 -20.35 22.21 19.62
C TYR A 153 -19.22 23.07 19.06
N ILE A 154 -19.10 23.18 17.73
CA ILE A 154 -17.98 23.86 17.06
C ILE A 154 -18.41 25.26 16.65
N ASP A 155 -17.55 26.23 16.94
CA ASP A 155 -17.55 27.56 16.33
C ASP A 155 -16.56 27.55 15.18
N LEU A 156 -17.09 27.61 13.95
CA LEU A 156 -16.26 27.60 12.75
C LEU A 156 -15.56 28.95 12.62
N PHE A 157 -14.34 28.97 12.06
CA PHE A 157 -13.65 30.23 11.81
C PHE A 157 -14.46 31.15 10.88
N ASP A 158 -14.57 32.41 11.29
CA ASP A 158 -15.27 33.44 10.51
C ASP A 158 -14.63 33.63 9.13
N GLY A 159 -15.47 33.93 8.14
CA GLY A 159 -15.02 34.26 6.79
C GLY A 159 -14.65 33.08 5.89
N GLN A 160 -14.70 31.84 6.40
CA GLN A 160 -14.59 30.63 5.57
C GLN A 160 -15.95 29.92 5.42
N PRO A 161 -16.47 29.72 4.20
CA PRO A 161 -17.67 28.94 4.00
C PRO A 161 -17.40 27.47 4.33
N LEU A 162 -18.36 26.76 4.92
CA LEU A 162 -18.23 25.36 5.32
C LEU A 162 -17.66 24.44 4.21
N GLN A 163 -18.05 24.66 2.96
CA GLN A 163 -17.59 23.92 1.78
C GLN A 163 -16.07 24.02 1.56
N SER A 164 -15.45 25.12 1.98
CA SER A 164 -14.01 25.30 1.86
C SER A 164 -13.23 24.33 2.76
N PHE A 165 -13.69 24.09 3.99
CA PHE A 165 -13.07 23.09 4.88
C PHE A 165 -13.14 21.67 4.30
N PHE A 166 -14.27 21.31 3.68
CA PHE A 166 -14.41 20.02 2.99
C PHE A 166 -13.42 19.88 1.84
N LYS A 167 -13.28 20.93 1.03
CA LYS A 167 -12.31 20.99 -0.07
C LYS A 167 -10.87 20.86 0.45
N ASP A 168 -10.53 21.59 1.51
CA ASP A 168 -9.18 21.59 2.08
C ASP A 168 -8.83 20.22 2.69
N ALA A 169 -9.78 19.58 3.37
CA ALA A 169 -9.61 18.23 3.91
C ALA A 169 -9.36 17.18 2.80
N VAL A 170 -10.06 17.29 1.66
CA VAL A 170 -9.85 16.43 0.48
C VAL A 170 -8.44 16.63 -0.09
N ILE A 171 -8.05 17.89 -0.31
CA ILE A 171 -6.72 18.20 -0.86
C ILE A 171 -5.62 17.70 0.08
N GLN A 172 -5.77 17.90 1.38
CA GLN A 172 -4.81 17.47 2.39
C GLN A 172 -4.66 15.95 2.41
N TYR A 173 -5.79 15.23 2.40
CA TYR A 173 -5.77 13.77 2.33
C TYR A 173 -5.08 13.27 1.06
N ASP A 174 -5.48 13.75 -0.13
CA ASP A 174 -4.92 13.25 -1.39
C ASP A 174 -3.43 13.54 -1.48
N ARG A 175 -3.01 14.73 -1.03
CA ARG A 175 -1.60 15.15 -0.99
C ARG A 175 -0.76 14.27 -0.06
N ALA A 176 -1.32 13.78 1.05
CA ALA A 176 -0.60 12.94 2.00
C ALA A 176 -0.64 11.45 1.62
N GLU A 177 -1.79 10.96 1.15
CA GLU A 177 -2.04 9.55 0.91
C GLU A 177 -1.33 9.03 -0.35
N LEU A 178 -1.38 9.80 -1.45
CA LEU A 178 -0.75 9.42 -2.71
C LEU A 178 0.74 9.10 -2.55
N PRO A 179 1.61 10.01 -2.04
CA PRO A 179 3.03 9.70 -1.88
C PRO A 179 3.27 8.61 -0.83
N ARG A 180 2.44 8.51 0.22
CA ARG A 180 2.58 7.47 1.27
C ARG A 180 2.44 6.08 0.68
N LEU A 181 1.36 5.83 -0.06
CA LEU A 181 1.07 4.52 -0.65
C LEU A 181 1.96 4.22 -1.85
N CYS A 182 2.22 5.20 -2.73
CA CYS A 182 3.17 5.03 -3.83
C CYS A 182 4.57 4.68 -3.32
N GLN A 183 5.04 5.32 -2.25
CA GLN A 183 6.32 4.99 -1.64
C GLN A 183 6.32 3.58 -1.03
N TRP A 184 5.24 3.19 -0.34
CA TRP A 184 5.09 1.85 0.20
C TRP A 184 5.16 0.78 -0.91
N ASN A 185 4.29 0.90 -1.91
CA ASN A 185 4.18 -0.06 -3.02
C ASN A 185 5.50 -0.13 -3.81
N SER A 186 6.16 1.00 -4.06
CA SER A 186 7.46 1.00 -4.75
C SER A 186 8.55 0.28 -3.95
N ARG A 187 8.62 0.53 -2.63
CA ARG A 187 9.59 -0.15 -1.75
C ARG A 187 9.31 -1.64 -1.61
N LEU A 188 8.03 -2.02 -1.54
CA LEU A 188 7.60 -3.42 -1.48
C LEU A 188 7.96 -4.17 -2.77
N ALA A 189 7.73 -3.55 -3.94
CA ALA A 189 8.16 -4.11 -5.21
C ALA A 189 9.68 -4.32 -5.27
N VAL A 190 10.47 -3.32 -4.86
CA VAL A 190 11.94 -3.45 -4.77
C VAL A 190 12.33 -4.59 -3.84
N TYR A 191 11.68 -4.73 -2.69
CA TYR A 191 11.96 -5.81 -1.74
C TYR A 191 11.66 -7.20 -2.33
N ILE A 192 10.50 -7.38 -2.94
CA ILE A 192 10.12 -8.66 -3.57
C ILE A 192 11.10 -9.01 -4.71
N THR A 193 11.46 -8.04 -5.55
CA THR A 193 12.46 -8.24 -6.61
C THR A 193 13.83 -8.62 -6.05
N ARG A 194 14.33 -7.91 -5.03
CA ARG A 194 15.57 -8.29 -4.34
C ARG A 194 15.48 -9.69 -3.75
N ARG A 195 14.32 -10.09 -3.25
CA ARG A 195 14.08 -11.42 -2.69
C ARG A 195 14.17 -12.48 -3.79
N ARG A 196 13.55 -12.28 -4.96
CA ARG A 196 13.70 -13.15 -6.13
C ARG A 196 15.16 -13.32 -6.53
N ILE A 197 15.86 -12.21 -6.73
CA ILE A 197 17.26 -12.21 -7.15
C ILE A 197 18.15 -12.92 -6.13
N PHE A 198 17.95 -12.68 -4.83
CA PHE A 198 18.66 -13.39 -3.75
C PHE A 198 18.43 -14.91 -3.81
N TYR A 199 17.19 -15.35 -4.05
CA TYR A 199 16.86 -16.77 -4.20
C TYR A 199 17.51 -17.38 -5.45
N TRP A 200 17.52 -16.67 -6.58
CA TRP A 200 18.18 -17.12 -7.80
C TRP A 200 19.69 -17.29 -7.61
N THR A 201 20.35 -16.42 -6.84
CA THR A 201 21.77 -16.58 -6.50
C THR A 201 22.05 -17.85 -5.72
N LYS A 202 21.11 -18.32 -4.89
CA LYS A 202 21.31 -19.50 -4.02
C LYS A 202 20.86 -20.82 -4.64
N ASN A 203 19.85 -20.78 -5.51
CA ASN A 203 19.19 -21.99 -6.02
C ASN A 203 19.22 -22.09 -7.55
N GLY A 204 19.82 -21.12 -8.23
CA GLY A 204 19.73 -20.98 -9.68
C GLY A 204 18.38 -20.41 -10.14
N TYR A 205 18.28 -20.17 -11.44
CA TYR A 205 17.06 -19.74 -12.10
C TYR A 205 16.59 -20.83 -13.09
N PRO A 206 15.29 -21.17 -13.15
CA PRO A 206 14.19 -20.63 -12.34
C PRO A 206 14.08 -21.30 -10.96
N SER A 207 13.82 -20.50 -9.92
CA SER A 207 13.49 -21.02 -8.57
C SER A 207 12.26 -20.31 -8.00
N VAL A 208 11.33 -21.07 -7.45
CA VAL A 208 10.11 -20.54 -6.81
C VAL A 208 10.44 -19.89 -5.47
N VAL A 209 9.93 -18.68 -5.25
CA VAL A 209 10.05 -17.97 -3.96
C VAL A 209 8.76 -18.16 -3.16
N THR A 210 8.85 -18.81 -2.01
CA THR A 210 7.68 -19.06 -1.15
C THR A 210 7.11 -17.78 -0.55
N GLY A 211 5.78 -17.67 -0.41
CA GLY A 211 5.13 -16.51 0.22
C GLY A 211 5.26 -15.20 -0.56
N GLU A 212 5.49 -15.25 -1.87
CA GLU A 212 5.47 -14.06 -2.72
C GLU A 212 4.06 -13.55 -2.98
N ASP A 213 3.08 -14.45 -3.08
CA ASP A 213 1.66 -14.10 -3.24
C ASP A 213 1.16 -13.28 -2.05
N GLU A 214 1.52 -13.67 -0.82
CA GLU A 214 1.21 -12.92 0.41
C GLU A 214 1.83 -11.52 0.40
N LEU A 215 3.07 -11.39 -0.12
CA LEU A 215 3.71 -10.08 -0.25
C LEU A 215 3.04 -9.23 -1.32
N THR A 216 2.63 -9.83 -2.44
CA THR A 216 1.93 -9.14 -3.51
C THR A 216 0.54 -8.69 -3.05
N ALA A 217 -0.13 -9.46 -2.20
CA ALA A 217 -1.39 -9.07 -1.57
C ALA A 217 -1.26 -7.87 -0.61
N ASN A 218 -0.04 -7.53 -0.16
CA ASN A 218 0.23 -6.35 0.67
C ASN A 218 0.44 -5.06 -0.15
N PHE A 219 0.33 -5.11 -1.48
CA PHE A 219 0.20 -3.89 -2.27
C PHE A 219 -1.12 -3.20 -1.92
N GLU A 220 -1.04 -1.91 -1.64
CA GLU A 220 -2.19 -1.12 -1.22
C GLU A 220 -2.76 -0.35 -2.42
N GLU A 221 -4.04 -0.51 -2.70
CA GLU A 221 -4.71 0.31 -3.70
C GLU A 221 -4.72 1.78 -3.27
N VAL A 222 -4.34 2.67 -4.18
CA VAL A 222 -4.35 4.11 -3.93
C VAL A 222 -5.74 4.63 -4.26
N ILE A 223 -6.50 4.91 -3.20
CA ILE A 223 -7.85 5.48 -3.29
C ILE A 223 -7.78 6.93 -2.82
N LEU A 224 -7.98 7.85 -3.76
CA LEU A 224 -8.00 9.29 -3.51
C LEU A 224 -9.44 9.79 -3.42
N CYS A 225 -9.66 10.83 -2.62
CA CYS A 225 -10.94 11.52 -2.53
C CYS A 225 -11.40 12.02 -3.90
N GLN A 226 -10.50 12.65 -4.66
CA GLN A 226 -10.81 13.15 -6.00
C GLN A 226 -11.33 12.07 -6.96
N ASP A 227 -10.93 10.81 -6.77
CA ASP A 227 -11.38 9.70 -7.61
C ASP A 227 -12.80 9.24 -7.26
N LEU A 228 -13.25 9.52 -6.03
CA LEU A 228 -14.56 9.16 -5.51
C LEU A 228 -15.60 10.26 -5.76
N LEU A 229 -15.21 11.54 -5.77
CA LEU A 229 -16.13 12.67 -5.94
C LEU A 229 -17.07 12.55 -7.16
N PRO A 230 -16.61 12.15 -8.37
CA PRO A 230 -17.51 12.01 -9.52
C PRO A 230 -18.65 11.02 -9.31
N PHE A 231 -18.39 9.93 -8.57
CA PHE A 231 -19.43 8.95 -8.22
C PHE A 231 -20.51 9.57 -7.34
N TYR A 232 -20.12 10.36 -6.32
CA TYR A 232 -21.08 11.05 -5.45
C TYR A 232 -21.89 12.13 -6.19
N VAL A 233 -21.27 12.85 -7.13
CA VAL A 233 -21.99 13.83 -7.97
C VAL A 233 -23.05 13.13 -8.83
N GLN A 234 -22.69 12.01 -9.48
CA GLN A 234 -23.63 11.23 -10.28
C GLN A 234 -24.78 10.67 -9.42
N LEU A 235 -24.47 10.15 -8.24
CA LEU A 235 -25.49 9.65 -7.31
C LEU A 235 -26.47 10.74 -6.88
N ALA A 236 -25.97 11.94 -6.56
CA ALA A 236 -26.82 13.08 -6.19
C ALA A 236 -27.76 13.47 -7.34
N GLN A 237 -27.24 13.53 -8.57
CA GLN A 237 -28.04 13.82 -9.77
C GLN A 237 -29.11 12.76 -10.02
N GLN A 238 -28.79 11.48 -9.82
CA GLN A 238 -29.77 10.39 -9.93
C GLN A 238 -30.90 10.53 -8.91
N ILE A 239 -30.57 10.81 -7.64
CA ILE A 239 -31.56 11.04 -6.58
C ILE A 239 -32.47 12.22 -6.92
N GLU A 240 -31.93 13.33 -7.44
CA GLU A 240 -32.72 14.49 -7.86
C GLU A 240 -33.68 14.14 -9.01
N ASN A 241 -33.19 13.39 -10.01
CA ASN A 241 -33.99 12.97 -11.16
C ASN A 241 -35.08 11.96 -10.78
N ASP A 242 -34.77 11.01 -9.89
CA ASP A 242 -35.70 9.98 -9.45
C ASP A 242 -36.71 10.52 -8.41
N GLY A 243 -36.28 11.49 -7.59
CA GLY A 243 -37.08 12.16 -6.56
C GLY A 243 -38.06 13.21 -7.07
N GLY A 244 -37.96 13.61 -8.35
CA GLY A 244 -38.85 14.58 -9.01
C GLY A 244 -40.33 14.16 -9.12
N ASN A 245 -40.71 12.97 -8.64
CA ASN A 245 -42.10 12.49 -8.63
C ASN A 245 -42.62 12.08 -7.25
N THR A 246 -41.89 12.34 -6.17
CA THR A 246 -42.43 12.19 -4.81
C THR A 246 -42.64 13.57 -4.22
N GLY A 247 -43.91 14.00 -4.18
CA GLY A 247 -44.39 15.21 -3.49
C GLY A 247 -44.20 15.16 -1.98
N VAL A 248 -42.97 14.93 -1.52
CA VAL A 248 -42.55 15.13 -0.14
C VAL A 248 -41.91 16.51 -0.12
N MET A 249 -42.73 17.51 0.21
CA MET A 249 -42.26 18.79 0.73
C MET A 249 -41.46 18.53 2.01
N ALA A 250 -40.20 18.14 1.87
CA ALA A 250 -39.23 18.24 2.94
C ALA A 250 -38.85 19.71 3.03
N THR A 251 -39.52 20.43 3.93
CA THR A 251 -39.11 21.75 4.38
C THR A 251 -37.71 21.64 4.98
N PHE A 252 -36.68 21.73 4.14
CA PHE A 252 -35.36 22.11 4.59
C PHE A 252 -35.46 23.58 4.99
N ILE A 253 -35.69 23.80 6.28
CA ILE A 253 -35.37 25.07 6.92
C ILE A 253 -33.84 25.21 6.78
N VAL A 254 -33.42 25.86 5.71
CA VAL A 254 -32.13 26.54 5.66
C VAL A 254 -32.32 27.80 6.50
N SER A 255 -32.03 27.70 7.79
CA SER A 255 -31.82 28.89 8.61
C SER A 255 -30.35 29.27 8.53
N VAL A 256 -30.17 30.49 8.01
CA VAL A 256 -28.95 31.24 7.70
C VAL A 256 -27.93 31.25 8.84
#